data_AF-A0A356QS17-F1
#
_entry.id   AF-A0A356QS17-F1
#
_cell.length_a   1.000
_cell.length_b   1.000
_cell.length_c   1.000
_cell.angle_alpha   90.00
_cell.angle_beta   90.00
_cell.angle_gamma   90.00
#
_symmetry.space_group_name_H-M   'P 1'
#
loop_
_entity.id
_entity.type
_entity.pdbx_description
1 polymer ?
#
loop_
_entity_poly.entity_id
_entity_poly.type
_entity_poly.pdbx_seq_one_letter_code
_entity_poly.pdbx_strand_id
1 'polypeptide(L)'
;MKNLQPYRNDSEALYARIAREFNLATGRDLPSPTSVEIENFSGSQFRGGRVEAIEQLQKIEPVRYGRTRNFVSGAVTKLSPWLRHGVLSLAEVRDAALSKVQESSQAEKLIAELGWRDYWQRVRAARPEGVWHDLEPPVAKQRGQVVDYLPDAVARGETGLDCIDAFCKKLIHDGWLHNHERMWLASWLVHTHKVDWRVGAAWFLQHLLDADSASNNFSWQW
;
A
#
# COMPACT_ATOMS: atom_id res chain seq x y z
N MET A 1 31.13 -1.79 10.88
CA MET A 1 29.92 -2.58 10.55
C MET A 1 28.87 -2.26 11.60
N LYS A 2 27.89 -1.40 11.29
CA LYS A 2 26.78 -1.12 12.21
C LYS A 2 25.81 -2.29 12.14
N ASN A 3 25.57 -2.93 13.28
CA ASN A 3 24.64 -4.03 13.47
C ASN A 3 23.27 -3.70 12.85
N LEU A 4 22.95 -4.37 11.75
CA LEU A 4 21.58 -4.45 11.24
C LEU A 4 20.81 -5.29 12.25
N GLN A 5 19.95 -4.65 13.03
CA GLN A 5 18.97 -5.34 13.87
C GLN A 5 18.17 -6.32 12.99
N PRO A 6 17.88 -7.54 13.47
CA PRO A 6 17.02 -8.47 12.74
C PRO A 6 15.67 -7.79 12.44
N TYR A 7 15.31 -7.82 11.16
CA TYR A 7 14.29 -7.06 10.44
C TYR A 7 12.83 -7.39 10.88
N ARG A 8 12.52 -7.30 12.18
CA ARG A 8 11.17 -7.64 12.68
C ARG A 8 10.68 -6.86 13.93
N ASN A 9 11.27 -5.72 14.29
CA ASN A 9 10.88 -5.03 15.54
C ASN A 9 10.06 -3.74 15.42
N ASP A 10 9.68 -3.33 14.20
CA ASP A 10 8.83 -2.14 14.04
C ASP A 10 7.35 -2.51 13.82
N SER A 11 7.02 -3.77 13.55
CA SER A 11 5.66 -4.19 13.18
C SER A 11 4.68 -4.08 14.33
N GLU A 12 5.04 -4.47 15.56
CA GLU A 12 4.14 -4.39 16.72
C GLU A 12 3.89 -2.94 17.15
N ALA A 13 4.94 -2.12 17.25
CA ALA A 13 4.82 -0.72 17.62
C ALA A 13 4.07 0.09 16.54
N LEU A 14 4.33 -0.19 15.26
CA LEU A 14 3.60 0.39 14.15
C LEU A 14 2.13 -0.05 14.16
N TYR A 15 1.88 -1.35 14.31
CA TYR A 15 0.53 -1.90 14.35
C TYR A 15 -0.24 -1.33 15.55
N ALA A 16 0.35 -1.29 16.74
CA ALA A 16 -0.25 -0.69 17.93
C ALA A 16 -0.55 0.80 17.73
N ARG A 17 0.33 1.54 17.03
CA ARG A 17 0.07 2.93 16.66
C ARG A 17 -1.12 3.05 15.70
N ILE A 18 -1.16 2.23 14.65
CA ILE A 18 -2.24 2.21 13.66
C ILE A 18 -3.56 1.85 14.34
N ALA A 19 -3.57 0.80 15.16
CA ALA A 19 -4.73 0.36 15.92
C ALA A 19 -5.25 1.45 16.87
N ARG A 20 -4.35 2.16 17.56
CA ARG A 20 -4.73 3.31 18.40
C ARG A 20 -5.31 4.45 17.58
N GLU A 21 -4.66 4.84 16.48
CA GLU A 21 -5.16 5.92 15.60
C GLU A 21 -6.53 5.57 15.01
N PHE A 22 -6.74 4.30 14.63
CA PHE A 22 -8.00 3.79 14.11
C PHE A 22 -9.11 3.78 15.18
N ASN A 23 -8.81 3.31 16.39
CA ASN A 23 -9.75 3.31 17.51
C ASN A 23 -10.17 4.73 17.89
N LEU A 24 -9.23 5.67 17.96
CA LEU A 24 -9.54 7.08 18.24
C LEU A 24 -10.47 7.70 17.20
N ALA A 25 -10.29 7.37 15.92
CA ALA A 25 -11.08 7.95 14.85
C ALA A 25 -12.44 7.28 14.64
N THR A 26 -12.60 6.02 15.06
CA THR A 26 -13.77 5.21 14.69
C THR A 26 -14.52 4.58 15.86
N GLY A 27 -13.92 4.56 17.06
CA GLY A 27 -14.43 3.84 18.22
C GLY A 27 -14.32 2.31 18.10
N ARG A 28 -13.59 1.79 17.10
CA ARG A 28 -13.49 0.35 16.80
C ARG A 28 -12.06 -0.15 16.98
N ASP A 29 -11.92 -1.43 17.32
CA ASP A 29 -10.62 -2.08 17.39
C ASP A 29 -10.18 -2.62 16.03
N LEU A 30 -8.89 -2.46 15.75
CA LEU A 30 -8.27 -3.08 14.58
C LEU A 30 -8.06 -4.58 14.85
N PRO A 31 -8.47 -5.48 13.95
CA PRO A 31 -8.26 -6.92 14.13
C PRO A 31 -6.78 -7.27 14.19
N SER A 32 -6.36 -7.99 15.23
CA SER A 32 -4.95 -8.40 15.41
C SER A 32 -4.46 -9.25 14.24
N PRO A 33 -3.19 -9.11 13.81
CA PRO A 33 -2.65 -9.94 12.74
C PRO A 33 -2.67 -11.42 13.15
N THR A 34 -3.03 -12.32 12.23
CA THR A 34 -3.01 -13.76 12.48
C THR A 34 -1.60 -14.34 12.31
N SER A 35 -1.32 -15.49 12.93
CA SER A 35 -0.03 -16.19 12.82
C SER A 35 0.29 -16.65 11.38
N VAL A 36 -0.73 -16.94 10.58
CA VAL A 36 -0.60 -17.29 9.14
C VAL A 36 -0.13 -16.08 8.32
N GLU A 37 -0.60 -14.87 8.63
CA GLU A 37 -0.15 -13.64 7.99
C GLU A 37 1.34 -13.41 8.23
N ILE A 38 1.81 -13.68 9.45
CA ILE A 38 3.20 -13.55 9.86
C ILE A 38 4.14 -14.52 9.11
N GLU A 39 3.71 -15.77 8.88
CA GLU A 39 4.50 -16.78 8.18
C GLU A 39 4.57 -16.51 6.67
N ASN A 40 3.47 -16.06 6.05
CA ASN A 40 3.42 -15.73 4.63
C ASN A 40 4.40 -14.60 4.24
N PHE A 41 4.59 -13.61 5.12
CA PHE A 41 5.60 -12.57 4.91
C PHE A 41 7.04 -13.10 4.78
N SER A 42 7.33 -14.26 5.39
CA SER A 42 8.66 -14.88 5.35
C SER A 42 8.98 -15.56 4.02
N GLY A 43 7.97 -15.85 3.19
CA GLY A 43 8.11 -16.45 1.85
C GLY A 43 8.02 -15.45 0.69
N SER A 44 7.78 -14.15 0.97
CA SER A 44 7.54 -13.18 -0.09
C SER A 44 8.80 -12.90 -0.93
N GLN A 45 8.58 -12.53 -2.21
CA GLN A 45 9.65 -12.05 -3.11
C GLN A 45 10.36 -10.77 -2.60
N PHE A 46 9.84 -10.15 -1.54
CA PHE A 46 10.32 -8.90 -0.96
C PHE A 46 11.19 -9.13 0.27
N ARG A 47 11.47 -10.39 0.62
CA ARG A 47 12.37 -10.73 1.72
C ARG A 47 13.78 -10.20 1.42
N GLY A 48 14.41 -9.63 2.45
CA GLY A 48 15.79 -9.17 2.38
C GLY A 48 15.96 -7.77 2.97
N GLY A 49 17.15 -7.22 2.78
CA GLY A 49 17.52 -5.88 3.21
C GLY A 49 18.14 -5.09 2.07
N ARG A 50 19.23 -4.38 2.37
CA ARG A 50 19.86 -3.44 1.43
C ARG A 50 20.34 -4.11 0.14
N VAL A 51 20.88 -5.33 0.24
CA VAL A 51 21.45 -6.07 -0.89
C VAL A 51 20.35 -6.39 -1.90
N GLU A 52 19.26 -7.03 -1.46
CA GLU A 52 18.13 -7.40 -2.29
C GLU A 52 17.41 -6.16 -2.84
N ALA A 53 17.33 -5.09 -2.05
CA ALA A 53 16.79 -3.81 -2.50
C ALA A 53 17.61 -3.19 -3.65
N ILE A 54 18.94 -3.27 -3.60
CA ILE A 54 19.81 -2.80 -4.68
C ILE A 54 19.67 -3.68 -5.93
N GLU A 55 19.64 -5.01 -5.76
CA GLU A 55 19.42 -5.92 -6.88
C GLU A 55 18.09 -5.65 -7.58
N GLN A 56 17.02 -5.41 -6.81
CA GLN A 56 15.73 -5.03 -7.37
C GLN A 56 15.76 -3.64 -8.01
N LEU A 57 16.46 -2.68 -7.41
CA LEU A 57 16.63 -1.33 -7.97
C LEU A 57 17.36 -1.37 -9.33
N GLN A 58 18.34 -2.24 -9.50
CA GLN A 58 19.05 -2.40 -10.77
C GLN A 58 18.15 -2.96 -11.89
N LYS A 59 17.04 -3.63 -11.55
CA LYS A 59 16.09 -4.22 -12.51
C LYS A 59 15.03 -3.23 -13.00
N ILE A 60 14.96 -2.00 -12.47
CA ILE A 60 13.92 -1.06 -12.92
C ILE A 60 14.09 -0.67 -14.39
N GLU A 61 12.96 -0.51 -15.07
CA GLU A 61 12.88 -0.13 -16.48
C GLU A 61 12.03 1.16 -16.65
N PRO A 62 12.58 2.38 -16.45
CA PRO A 62 11.79 3.62 -16.38
C PRO A 62 10.95 3.89 -17.63
N VAL A 63 11.51 3.65 -18.82
CA VAL A 63 10.80 3.83 -20.10
C VAL A 63 9.60 2.89 -20.20
N ARG A 64 9.81 1.60 -19.91
CA ARG A 64 8.76 0.58 -19.98
C ARG A 64 7.71 0.79 -18.89
N TYR A 65 8.14 1.21 -17.70
CA TYR A 65 7.27 1.62 -16.61
C TYR A 65 6.29 2.70 -17.08
N GLY A 66 6.80 3.81 -17.64
CA GLY A 66 5.95 4.90 -18.10
C GLY A 66 4.90 4.48 -19.13
N ARG A 67 5.23 3.50 -19.99
CA ARG A 67 4.32 2.97 -21.01
C ARG A 67 3.31 1.95 -20.51
N THR A 68 3.62 1.22 -19.43
CA THR A 68 2.88 0.00 -19.08
C THR A 68 2.37 -0.09 -17.65
N ARG A 69 2.72 0.85 -16.76
CA ARG A 69 2.37 0.83 -15.31
C ARG A 69 0.88 0.69 -14.97
N ASN A 70 -0.02 0.92 -15.92
CA ASN A 70 -1.47 0.80 -15.71
C ASN A 70 -2.02 -0.57 -16.09
N PHE A 71 -1.23 -1.41 -16.77
CA PHE A 71 -1.58 -2.80 -17.01
C PHE A 71 -1.07 -3.64 -15.84
N VAL A 72 -1.91 -4.51 -15.27
CA VAL A 72 -1.53 -5.39 -14.15
C VAL A 72 -0.35 -6.32 -14.53
N SER A 73 -0.21 -6.64 -15.81
CA SER A 73 0.92 -7.38 -16.39
C SER A 73 2.11 -6.49 -16.83
N GLY A 74 2.01 -5.18 -16.61
CA GLY A 74 3.00 -4.19 -17.01
C GLY A 74 4.23 -4.14 -16.10
N ALA A 75 5.23 -3.36 -16.51
CA ALA A 75 6.44 -3.17 -15.74
C ALA A 75 6.17 -2.24 -14.55
N VAL A 76 6.43 -2.75 -13.34
CA VAL A 76 6.45 -1.97 -12.09
C VAL A 76 7.73 -2.27 -11.32
N THR A 77 8.18 -1.32 -10.51
CA THR A 77 9.48 -1.43 -9.83
C THR A 77 9.49 -2.45 -8.69
N LYS A 78 8.33 -2.70 -8.07
CA LYS A 78 8.18 -3.55 -6.88
C LYS A 78 9.06 -3.10 -5.70
N LEU A 79 9.40 -1.81 -5.62
CA LEU A 79 10.31 -1.27 -4.58
C LEU A 79 9.60 -0.80 -3.31
N SER A 80 8.27 -0.79 -3.27
CA SER A 80 7.50 -0.15 -2.21
C SER A 80 7.75 -0.71 -0.80
N PRO A 81 7.99 -2.02 -0.58
CA PRO A 81 8.35 -2.51 0.76
C PRO A 81 9.70 -1.95 1.25
N TRP A 82 10.74 -1.96 0.43
CA TRP A 82 12.05 -1.40 0.83
C TRP A 82 12.00 0.12 1.03
N LEU A 83 11.19 0.84 0.24
CA LEU A 83 10.92 2.26 0.46
C LEU A 83 10.16 2.53 1.76
N ARG A 84 9.22 1.64 2.12
CA ARG A 84 8.45 1.74 3.36
C ARG A 84 9.33 1.66 4.59
N HIS A 85 10.31 0.76 4.56
CA HIS A 85 11.17 0.47 5.70
C HIS A 85 12.49 1.26 5.69
N GLY A 86 12.62 2.27 4.81
CA GLY A 86 13.81 3.12 4.75
C GLY A 86 15.08 2.41 4.27
N VAL A 87 14.95 1.21 3.69
CA VAL A 87 16.06 0.45 3.09
C VAL A 87 16.53 1.13 1.79
N LEU A 88 15.60 1.79 1.10
CA LEU A 88 15.84 2.69 -0.02
C LEU A 88 15.22 4.04 0.29
N SER A 89 15.89 5.11 -0.14
CA SER A 89 15.33 6.46 -0.20
C SER A 89 14.71 6.75 -1.57
N LEU A 90 13.78 7.71 -1.63
CA LEU A 90 13.21 8.18 -2.90
C LEU A 90 14.27 8.79 -3.83
N ALA A 91 15.26 9.47 -3.26
CA ALA A 91 16.37 10.05 -4.02
C ALA A 91 17.21 8.97 -4.71
N GLU A 92 17.54 7.88 -4.01
CA GLU A 92 18.28 6.76 -4.61
C GLU A 92 17.51 6.13 -5.78
N VAL A 93 16.19 5.97 -5.65
CA VAL A 93 15.36 5.42 -6.74
C VAL A 93 15.28 6.40 -7.92
N ARG A 94 15.13 7.70 -7.65
CA ARG A 94 15.15 8.75 -8.68
C ARG A 94 16.48 8.75 -9.44
N ASP A 95 17.59 8.76 -8.72
CA ASP A 95 18.92 8.86 -9.33
C ASP A 95 19.25 7.62 -10.17
N ALA A 96 18.87 6.42 -9.69
CA ALA A 96 18.99 5.18 -10.47
C ALA A 96 18.06 5.16 -11.70
N ALA A 97 16.87 5.76 -11.62
CA ALA A 97 15.98 5.87 -12.76
C ALA A 97 16.55 6.82 -13.82
N LEU A 98 17.09 7.97 -13.40
CA LEU A 98 17.71 8.96 -14.28
C LEU A 98 18.99 8.41 -14.92
N SER A 99 19.79 7.61 -14.21
CA SER A 99 20.99 7.00 -14.79
C SER A 99 20.70 5.92 -15.84
N LYS A 100 19.44 5.48 -15.98
CA LYS A 100 18.99 4.43 -16.91
C LYS A 100 18.33 4.97 -18.18
N VAL A 101 18.26 6.29 -18.32
CA VAL A 101 17.60 6.95 -19.46
C VAL A 101 18.55 7.97 -20.10
N GLN A 102 18.30 8.30 -21.37
CA GLN A 102 19.08 9.34 -22.07
C GLN A 102 18.51 10.72 -21.76
N GLU A 103 17.17 10.82 -21.74
CA GLU A 103 16.44 12.04 -21.46
C GLU A 103 15.66 11.91 -20.16
N SER A 104 15.71 12.92 -19.29
CA SER A 104 15.02 12.89 -17.99
C SER A 104 13.49 12.68 -18.10
N SER A 105 12.88 13.16 -19.19
CA SER A 105 11.46 12.96 -19.51
C SER A 105 11.06 11.48 -19.62
N GLN A 106 12.00 10.60 -19.97
CA GLN A 106 11.75 9.16 -20.08
C GLN A 106 11.54 8.49 -18.70
N ALA A 107 12.02 9.11 -17.62
CA ALA A 107 11.84 8.65 -16.25
C ALA A 107 10.73 9.43 -15.50
N GLU A 108 10.16 10.48 -16.12
CA GLU A 108 9.22 11.42 -15.48
C GLU A 108 8.06 10.70 -14.81
N LYS A 109 7.44 9.72 -15.49
CA LYS A 109 6.31 8.97 -14.93
C LYS A 109 6.69 8.18 -13.68
N LEU A 110 7.89 7.59 -13.63
CA LEU A 110 8.34 6.89 -12.43
C LEU A 110 8.62 7.87 -11.29
N ILE A 111 9.27 9.00 -11.60
CA ILE A 111 9.60 10.03 -10.62
C ILE A 111 8.33 10.68 -10.04
N ALA A 112 7.31 10.92 -10.86
CA ALA A 112 6.02 11.45 -10.42
C ALA A 112 5.35 10.56 -9.36
N GLU A 113 5.49 9.23 -9.48
CA GLU A 113 4.94 8.28 -8.51
C GLU A 113 5.73 8.26 -7.20
N LEU A 114 7.04 8.51 -7.24
CA LEU A 114 7.81 8.82 -6.03
C LEU A 114 7.33 10.13 -5.39
N GLY A 115 6.97 11.11 -6.22
CA GLY A 115 6.38 12.38 -5.81
C GLY A 115 5.04 12.21 -5.08
N TRP A 116 4.16 11.32 -5.56
CA TRP A 116 2.90 11.00 -4.86
C TRP A 116 3.13 10.47 -3.45
N ARG A 117 4.13 9.60 -3.27
CA ARG A 117 4.50 9.11 -1.93
C ARG A 117 5.00 10.23 -1.03
N ASP A 118 5.88 11.10 -1.53
CA ASP A 118 6.37 12.25 -0.74
C ASP A 118 5.23 13.22 -0.39
N TYR A 119 4.35 13.47 -1.35
CA TYR A 119 3.17 14.32 -1.17
C TYR A 119 2.29 13.80 -0.03
N TRP A 120 1.93 12.51 -0.01
CA TRP A 120 1.10 11.96 1.06
C TRP A 120 1.74 12.05 2.44
N GLN A 121 3.05 11.86 2.55
CA GLN A 121 3.77 12.08 3.82
C GLN A 121 3.63 13.53 4.29
N ARG A 122 3.76 14.50 3.39
CA ARG A 122 3.59 15.92 3.70
C ARG A 122 2.16 16.27 4.09
N VAL A 123 1.16 15.70 3.40
CA VAL A 123 -0.26 15.88 3.77
C VAL A 123 -0.51 15.35 5.18
N ARG A 124 0.01 14.16 5.52
CA ARG A 124 -0.11 13.61 6.88
C ARG A 124 0.58 14.50 7.91
N ALA A 125 1.78 15.00 7.62
CA ALA A 125 2.51 15.89 8.51
C ALA A 125 1.75 17.22 8.76
N ALA A 126 1.09 17.75 7.72
CA ALA A 126 0.26 18.95 7.81
C ALA A 126 -1.11 18.70 8.48
N ARG A 127 -1.57 17.45 8.53
CA ARG A 127 -2.84 17.04 9.14
C ARG A 127 -2.65 15.83 10.08
N PRO A 128 -2.01 16.00 11.26
CA PRO A 128 -1.64 14.89 12.13
C PRO A 128 -2.81 14.02 12.56
N GLU A 129 -3.99 14.60 12.76
CA GLU A 129 -5.21 13.88 13.13
C GLU A 129 -6.06 13.47 11.92
N GLY A 130 -5.70 13.87 10.70
CA GLY A 130 -6.55 13.74 9.51
C GLY A 130 -6.49 12.39 8.79
N VAL A 131 -5.56 11.49 9.14
CA VAL A 131 -5.31 10.27 8.34
C VAL A 131 -6.46 9.26 8.35
N TRP A 132 -7.34 9.32 9.36
CA TRP A 132 -8.55 8.49 9.47
C TRP A 132 -9.84 9.30 9.31
N HIS A 133 -9.73 10.57 8.95
CA HIS A 133 -10.87 11.46 8.73
C HIS A 133 -11.03 11.73 7.24
N ASP A 134 -12.24 12.14 6.85
CA ASP A 134 -12.50 12.52 5.47
C ASP A 134 -11.71 13.80 5.16
N LEU A 135 -10.93 13.78 4.09
CA LEU A 135 -10.08 14.89 3.66
C LEU A 135 -10.92 16.06 3.14
N GLU A 136 -12.02 15.70 2.46
CA GLU A 136 -13.02 16.57 1.89
C GLU A 136 -14.42 16.03 2.20
N PRO A 137 -15.44 16.89 2.33
CA PRO A 137 -16.82 16.44 2.44
C PRO A 137 -17.23 15.59 1.22
N PRO A 138 -18.05 14.54 1.39
CA PRO A 138 -18.51 13.72 0.27
C PRO A 138 -19.22 14.55 -0.80
N VAL A 139 -18.70 14.51 -2.03
CA VAL A 139 -19.24 15.26 -3.18
C VAL A 139 -20.65 14.81 -3.56
N ALA A 140 -20.99 13.56 -3.25
CA ALA A 140 -22.31 12.99 -3.50
C ALA A 140 -22.84 12.26 -2.28
N LYS A 141 -24.17 12.31 -2.10
CA LYS A 141 -24.85 11.49 -1.10
C LYS A 141 -24.66 10.01 -1.45
N GLN A 142 -24.07 9.26 -0.53
CA GLN A 142 -23.92 7.81 -0.68
C GLN A 142 -25.29 7.17 -0.89
N ARG A 143 -25.39 6.32 -1.91
CA ARG A 143 -26.59 5.49 -2.15
C ARG A 143 -26.45 4.22 -1.33
N GLY A 144 -27.44 3.93 -0.48
CA GLY A 144 -27.44 2.74 0.39
C GLY A 144 -26.84 3.00 1.77
N GLN A 145 -26.99 2.02 2.65
CA GLN A 145 -26.43 2.04 4.00
C GLN A 145 -24.94 1.70 3.93
N VAL A 146 -24.11 2.57 4.50
CA VAL A 146 -22.69 2.27 4.69
C VAL A 146 -22.55 1.22 5.79
N VAL A 147 -21.75 0.20 5.53
CA VAL A 147 -21.44 -0.86 6.50
C VAL A 147 -20.04 -0.62 7.07
N ASP A 148 -19.91 -0.88 8.36
CA ASP A 148 -18.72 -0.61 9.17
C ASP A 148 -17.90 -1.87 9.46
N TYR A 149 -18.14 -2.94 8.69
CA TYR A 149 -17.46 -4.23 8.74
C TYR A 149 -16.98 -4.68 7.35
N LEU A 150 -15.94 -5.52 7.32
CA LEU A 150 -15.46 -6.16 6.10
C LEU A 150 -16.29 -7.44 5.86
N PRO A 151 -16.90 -7.65 4.69
CA PRO A 151 -17.63 -8.89 4.43
C PRO A 151 -16.72 -10.13 4.54
N ASP A 152 -17.17 -11.18 5.22
CA ASP A 152 -16.38 -12.42 5.42
C ASP A 152 -15.87 -13.03 4.11
N ALA A 153 -16.69 -12.95 3.05
CA ALA A 153 -16.31 -13.44 1.73
C ALA A 153 -15.09 -12.70 1.16
N VAL A 154 -14.93 -11.41 1.48
CA VAL A 154 -13.74 -10.62 1.09
C VAL A 154 -12.54 -11.05 1.93
N ALA A 155 -12.73 -11.20 3.24
CA ALA A 155 -11.67 -11.64 4.15
C ALA A 155 -11.11 -13.04 3.77
N ARG A 156 -11.94 -13.91 3.17
CA ARG A 156 -11.54 -15.24 2.68
C ARG A 156 -11.13 -15.28 1.20
N GLY A 157 -11.40 -14.22 0.42
CA GLY A 157 -11.22 -14.23 -1.03
C GLY A 157 -12.14 -15.23 -1.74
N GLU A 158 -13.41 -15.25 -1.34
CA GLU A 158 -14.50 -16.13 -1.79
C GLU A 158 -15.77 -15.33 -2.12
N THR A 159 -15.63 -14.15 -2.71
CA THR A 159 -16.72 -13.26 -3.13
C THR A 159 -17.49 -13.79 -4.34
N GLY A 160 -16.95 -14.78 -5.05
CA GLY A 160 -17.53 -15.32 -6.28
C GLY A 160 -17.25 -14.46 -7.51
N LEU A 161 -16.28 -13.55 -7.42
CA LEU A 161 -15.79 -12.73 -8.53
C LEU A 161 -14.30 -13.00 -8.68
N ASP A 162 -13.91 -13.74 -9.72
CA ASP A 162 -12.55 -14.26 -9.89
C ASP A 162 -11.46 -13.18 -9.72
N CYS A 163 -11.69 -11.98 -10.25
CA CYS A 163 -10.73 -10.88 -10.12
C CYS A 163 -10.60 -10.38 -8.67
N ILE A 164 -11.71 -10.21 -7.96
CA ILE A 164 -11.73 -9.77 -6.57
C ILE A 164 -11.12 -10.85 -5.67
N ASP A 165 -11.48 -12.10 -5.89
CA ASP A 165 -10.96 -13.25 -5.14
C ASP A 165 -9.44 -13.37 -5.32
N ALA A 166 -8.94 -13.18 -6.55
CA ALA A 166 -7.51 -13.15 -6.81
C ALA A 166 -6.81 -11.99 -6.09
N PHE A 167 -7.39 -10.79 -6.07
CA PHE A 167 -6.80 -9.64 -5.37
C PHE A 167 -6.79 -9.84 -3.85
N CYS A 168 -7.88 -10.36 -3.28
CA CYS A 168 -7.93 -10.66 -1.84
C CYS A 168 -6.85 -11.68 -1.47
N LYS A 169 -6.75 -12.78 -2.22
CA LYS A 169 -5.75 -13.82 -2.00
C LYS A 169 -4.33 -13.29 -2.16
N LYS A 170 -4.03 -12.51 -3.20
CA LYS A 170 -2.71 -11.88 -3.37
C LYS A 170 -2.37 -10.94 -2.22
N LEU A 171 -3.32 -10.14 -1.76
CA LEU A 171 -3.10 -9.25 -0.62
C LEU A 171 -2.75 -10.07 0.64
N ILE A 172 -3.53 -11.11 0.95
CA ILE A 172 -3.37 -11.94 2.15
C ILE A 172 -2.08 -12.79 2.10
N HIS A 173 -1.75 -13.35 0.94
CA HIS A 173 -0.66 -14.31 0.80
C HIS A 173 0.67 -13.67 0.37
N ASP A 174 0.64 -12.71 -0.56
CA ASP A 174 1.86 -12.09 -1.08
C ASP A 174 2.24 -10.83 -0.29
N GLY A 175 1.30 -10.25 0.45
CA GLY A 175 1.46 -9.00 1.18
C GLY A 175 1.65 -7.78 0.25
N TRP A 176 1.25 -7.90 -1.02
CA TRP A 176 1.45 -6.85 -2.01
C TRP A 176 0.42 -6.92 -3.14
N LEU A 177 -0.05 -5.75 -3.56
CA LEU A 177 -0.91 -5.59 -4.74
C LEU A 177 -0.35 -4.54 -5.69
N HIS A 178 -0.58 -4.76 -6.99
CA HIS A 178 -0.38 -3.75 -8.02
C HIS A 178 -1.34 -2.58 -7.80
N ASN A 179 -0.94 -1.35 -8.14
CA ASN A 179 -1.74 -0.16 -7.83
C ASN A 179 -3.17 -0.22 -8.41
N HIS A 180 -3.32 -0.68 -9.66
CA HIS A 180 -4.65 -0.87 -10.26
C HIS A 180 -5.50 -1.93 -9.54
N GLU A 181 -4.90 -3.00 -9.02
CA GLU A 181 -5.63 -4.01 -8.25
C GLU A 181 -6.14 -3.40 -6.93
N ARG A 182 -5.31 -2.57 -6.27
CA ARG A 182 -5.70 -1.80 -5.08
C ARG A 182 -6.88 -0.89 -5.37
N MET A 183 -6.80 -0.12 -6.46
CA MET A 183 -7.86 0.82 -6.86
C MET A 183 -9.17 0.09 -7.17
N TRP A 184 -9.13 -1.01 -7.93
CA TRP A 184 -10.33 -1.78 -8.27
C TRP A 184 -10.97 -2.42 -7.03
N LEU A 185 -10.17 -3.04 -6.16
CA LEU A 185 -10.67 -3.65 -4.94
C LEU A 185 -11.27 -2.60 -3.98
N ALA A 186 -10.57 -1.47 -3.79
CA ALA A 186 -11.06 -0.37 -2.97
C ALA A 186 -12.37 0.23 -3.52
N SER A 187 -12.41 0.52 -4.82
CA SER A 187 -13.59 1.05 -5.51
C SER A 187 -14.78 0.10 -5.39
N TRP A 188 -14.56 -1.20 -5.58
CA TRP A 188 -15.60 -2.21 -5.46
C TRP A 188 -16.13 -2.32 -4.01
N LEU A 189 -15.25 -2.30 -3.01
CA LEU A 189 -15.66 -2.32 -1.60
C LEU A 189 -16.51 -1.10 -1.23
N VAL A 190 -16.04 0.11 -1.57
CA VAL A 190 -16.71 1.36 -1.21
C VAL A 190 -18.00 1.55 -2.01
N HIS A 191 -17.98 1.37 -3.32
CA HIS A 191 -19.10 1.75 -4.16
C HIS A 191 -20.10 0.62 -4.42
N THR A 192 -19.66 -0.64 -4.46
CA THR A 192 -20.56 -1.79 -4.67
C THR A 192 -21.08 -2.32 -3.34
N HIS A 193 -20.18 -2.58 -2.38
CA HIS A 193 -20.53 -3.18 -1.09
C HIS A 193 -20.80 -2.18 0.04
N LYS A 194 -20.61 -0.87 -0.22
CA LYS A 194 -20.86 0.21 0.74
C LYS A 194 -20.02 0.08 2.01
N VAL A 195 -18.87 -0.55 1.92
CA VAL A 195 -17.93 -0.66 3.04
C VAL A 195 -17.36 0.73 3.32
N ASP A 196 -17.39 1.17 4.58
CA ASP A 196 -16.68 2.36 5.03
C ASP A 196 -15.20 2.24 4.62
N TRP A 197 -14.68 3.24 3.93
CA TRP A 197 -13.32 3.23 3.40
C TRP A 197 -12.29 2.95 4.50
N ARG A 198 -12.58 3.35 5.76
CA ARG A 198 -11.70 3.12 6.90
C ARG A 198 -11.52 1.63 7.20
N VAL A 199 -12.57 0.83 6.99
CA VAL A 199 -12.54 -0.62 7.19
C VAL A 199 -11.68 -1.29 6.13
N GLY A 200 -11.88 -0.93 4.85
CA GLY A 200 -11.05 -1.43 3.76
C GLY A 200 -9.59 -1.01 3.90
N ALA A 201 -9.35 0.25 4.26
CA ALA A 201 -8.03 0.80 4.50
C ALA A 201 -7.31 0.09 5.67
N ALA A 202 -8.01 -0.15 6.77
CA ALA A 202 -7.52 -0.92 7.91
C ALA A 202 -7.10 -2.34 7.50
N TRP A 203 -7.95 -3.04 6.75
CA TRP A 203 -7.65 -4.38 6.24
C TRP A 203 -6.43 -4.40 5.31
N PHE A 204 -6.29 -3.40 4.43
CA PHE A 204 -5.09 -3.27 3.59
C PHE A 204 -3.82 -3.05 4.43
N LEU A 205 -3.87 -2.19 5.45
CA LEU A 205 -2.71 -1.94 6.33
C LEU A 205 -2.29 -3.18 7.11
N GLN A 206 -3.22 -4.08 7.42
CA GLN A 206 -2.92 -5.35 8.09
C GLN A 206 -2.07 -6.27 7.21
N HIS A 207 -2.34 -6.31 5.90
CA HIS A 207 -1.72 -7.29 5.00
C HIS A 207 -0.57 -6.73 4.17
N LEU A 208 -0.49 -5.42 3.93
CA LEU A 208 0.52 -4.85 3.05
C LEU A 208 1.92 -4.82 3.71
N LEU A 209 2.91 -5.39 3.02
CA LEU A 209 4.34 -5.23 3.34
C LEU A 209 4.81 -3.78 3.24
N ASP A 210 4.16 -3.01 2.38
CA ASP A 210 4.42 -1.59 2.16
C ASP A 210 3.41 -0.67 2.88
N ALA A 211 2.70 -1.21 3.89
CA ALA A 211 1.67 -0.50 4.66
C ALA A 211 2.16 0.84 5.22
N ASP A 212 1.69 1.94 4.64
CA ASP A 212 1.93 3.31 5.06
C ASP A 212 0.57 4.02 5.17
N SER A 213 0.17 4.45 6.37
CA SER A 213 -1.17 5.02 6.54
C SER A 213 -1.37 6.34 5.80
N ALA A 214 -0.31 7.10 5.51
CA ALA A 214 -0.46 8.30 4.69
C ALA A 214 -0.86 7.91 3.25
N SER A 215 -0.02 7.12 2.59
CA SER A 215 -0.22 6.72 1.20
C SER A 215 -1.45 5.83 1.03
N ASN A 216 -1.70 4.92 1.98
CA ASN A 216 -2.89 4.08 1.96
C ASN A 216 -4.14 4.94 2.14
N ASN A 217 -4.31 5.57 3.30
CA ASN A 217 -5.60 6.14 3.67
C ASN A 217 -6.01 7.32 2.79
N PHE A 218 -5.06 8.17 2.36
CA PHE A 218 -5.40 9.26 1.45
C PHE A 218 -5.71 8.75 0.04
N SER A 219 -5.09 7.66 -0.42
CA SER A 219 -5.46 7.04 -1.70
C SER A 219 -6.79 6.29 -1.67
N TRP A 220 -7.27 5.83 -0.50
CA TRP A 220 -8.63 5.29 -0.36
C TRP A 220 -9.73 6.34 -0.55
N GLN A 221 -9.37 7.62 -0.46
CA GLN A 221 -10.27 8.76 -0.62
C GLN A 221 -10.15 9.42 -2.01
N TRP A 222 -9.25 8.92 -2.87
CA TRP A 222 -9.00 9.44 -4.22
C TRP A 222 -9.95 8.86 -5.26
#